data_AF-A0A1Z3MYZ9-F1
#
_entry.id   AF-A0A1Z3MYZ9-F1
#
_cell.length_a   1.000
_cell.length_b   1.000
_cell.length_c   1.000
_cell.angle_alpha   90.00
_cell.angle_beta   90.00
_cell.angle_gamma   90.00
#
_symmetry.space_group_name_H-M   'P 1'
#
loop_
_entity.id
_entity.type
_entity.pdbx_description
1 polymer ?
#
loop_
_entity_poly.entity_id
_entity_poly.type
_entity_poly.pdbx_seq_one_letter_code
_entity_poly.pdbx_strand_id
1 'polypeptide(L)'
;MSRLAQDMKKLAHRADGSHKTVHDREQMAQRFAHHLLAQNIQVTSTSQLKARHIAGYIHERLAQGISLHTLQNENNRKKALNVCP
;
A
#
# COMPACT_ATOMS: atom_id res chain seq x y z
N MET A 1 7.89 12.40 4.10
CA MET A 1 7.21 11.08 4.14
C MET A 1 6.10 11.15 5.18
N SER A 2 4.90 10.66 4.89
CA SER A 2 3.81 10.64 5.88
C SER A 2 4.06 9.57 6.94
N ARG A 3 3.50 9.76 8.15
CA ARG A 3 3.66 8.84 9.29
C ARG A 3 3.23 7.41 8.93
N LEU A 4 2.16 7.27 8.15
CA LEU A 4 1.67 5.99 7.64
C LEU A 4 2.69 5.27 6.75
N ALA A 5 3.37 5.98 5.83
CA ALA A 5 4.37 5.35 4.96
C ALA A 5 5.51 4.74 5.79
N GLN A 6 5.88 5.41 6.87
CA GLN A 6 6.94 4.97 7.78
C GLN A 6 6.49 3.76 8.62
N ASP A 7 5.23 3.74 9.05
CA ASP A 7 4.62 2.61 9.78
C ASP A 7 4.52 1.37 8.88
N MET A 8 4.05 1.55 7.64
CA MET A 8 3.96 0.48 6.65
C MET A 8 5.33 -0.03 6.21
N LYS A 9 6.34 0.84 6.11
CA LYS A 9 7.73 0.44 5.85
C LYS A 9 8.29 -0.42 6.99
N LYS A 10 8.02 -0.06 8.25
CA LYS A 10 8.39 -0.90 9.41
C LYS A 10 7.68 -2.26 9.37
N LEU A 11 6.41 -2.31 8.98
CA LEU A 11 5.69 -3.57 8.79
C LEU A 11 6.28 -4.41 7.63
N ALA A 12 6.67 -3.77 6.52
CA ALA A 12 7.32 -4.45 5.40
C ALA A 12 8.66 -5.08 5.79
N HIS A 13 9.46 -4.40 6.61
CA HIS A 13 10.70 -4.96 7.16
C HIS A 13 10.45 -6.07 8.19
N ARG A 14 9.37 -5.98 8.97
CA ARG A 14 9.01 -7.02 9.96
C ARG A 14 8.44 -8.29 9.32
N ALA A 15 7.86 -8.20 8.13
CA ALA A 15 7.18 -9.31 7.48
C ALA A 15 8.11 -10.44 6.97
N ASP A 16 9.42 -10.31 7.16
CA ASP A 16 10.47 -11.22 6.67
C ASP A 16 10.39 -11.52 5.15
N GLY A 17 11.50 -11.94 4.58
CA GLY A 17 11.63 -12.28 3.16
C GLY A 17 12.69 -11.50 2.40
N SER A 18 12.84 -11.83 1.11
CA SER A 18 13.92 -11.30 0.28
C SER A 18 13.90 -9.76 0.17
N HIS A 19 15.09 -9.15 0.10
CA HIS A 19 15.26 -7.71 -0.11
C HIS A 19 14.40 -7.15 -1.24
N LYS A 20 14.23 -7.91 -2.34
CA LYS A 20 13.34 -7.51 -3.46
C LYS A 20 11.89 -7.40 -3.02
N THR A 21 11.41 -8.34 -2.22
CA THR A 21 10.04 -8.37 -1.69
C THR A 21 9.81 -7.25 -0.68
N VAL A 22 10.76 -6.99 0.21
CA VAL A 22 10.68 -5.86 1.17
C VAL A 22 10.65 -4.53 0.41
N HIS A 23 11.51 -4.35 -0.59
CA HIS A 23 11.56 -3.14 -1.40
C HIS A 23 10.25 -2.92 -2.19
N ASP A 24 9.71 -3.95 -2.83
CA ASP A 24 8.42 -3.86 -3.54
C ASP A 24 7.28 -3.46 -2.57
N ARG A 25 7.29 -3.99 -1.35
CA ARG A 25 6.30 -3.67 -0.31
C ARG A 25 6.44 -2.22 0.19
N GLU A 26 7.66 -1.72 0.35
CA GLU A 26 7.93 -0.30 0.67
C GLU A 26 7.43 0.64 -0.41
N GLN A 27 7.73 0.34 -1.67
CA GLN A 27 7.27 1.13 -2.81
C GLN A 27 5.74 1.20 -2.83
N MET A 28 5.07 0.08 -2.54
CA MET A 28 3.62 0.01 -2.48
C MET A 28 3.05 0.84 -1.31
N ALA A 29 3.68 0.78 -0.13
CA ALA A 29 3.32 1.61 1.02
C ALA A 29 3.48 3.10 0.73
N GLN A 30 4.57 3.49 0.07
CA GLN A 30 4.84 4.88 -0.28
C GLN A 30 3.83 5.42 -1.30
N ARG A 31 3.48 4.62 -2.32
CA ARG A 31 2.43 4.97 -3.29
C ARG A 31 1.07 5.14 -2.62
N PHE A 32 0.72 4.22 -1.73
CA PHE A 32 -0.56 4.27 -1.01
C PHE A 32 -0.65 5.50 -0.08
N ALA A 33 0.43 5.82 0.61
CA ALA A 33 0.54 7.03 1.40
C ALA A 33 0.40 8.31 0.56
N HIS A 34 1.00 8.33 -0.64
CA HIS A 34 0.89 9.47 -1.55
C HIS A 34 -0.55 9.66 -2.07
N HIS A 35 -1.24 8.56 -2.40
CA HIS A 35 -2.65 8.59 -2.77
C HIS A 35 -3.54 9.18 -1.66
N LEU A 36 -3.32 8.75 -0.41
CA LEU A 36 -4.06 9.28 0.74
C LEU A 36 -3.81 10.77 0.95
N LEU A 37 -2.57 11.23 0.77
CA LEU A 37 -2.25 12.66 0.80
C LEU A 37 -2.95 13.44 -0.32
N ALA A 38 -3.00 12.89 -1.54
CA ALA A 38 -3.71 13.50 -2.67
C ALA A 38 -5.22 13.61 -2.42
N GLN A 39 -5.80 12.63 -1.73
CA GLN A 39 -7.20 12.63 -1.28
C GLN A 39 -7.42 13.49 -0.01
N ASN A 40 -6.38 14.17 0.49
CA ASN A 40 -6.38 14.95 1.73
C ASN A 40 -6.75 14.13 2.99
N ILE A 41 -6.56 12.81 2.95
CA ILE A 41 -6.87 11.91 4.05
C ILE A 41 -5.64 11.76 4.94
N GLN A 42 -5.72 12.33 6.15
CA GLN A 42 -4.68 12.20 7.17
C GLN A 42 -4.84 10.87 7.91
N VAL A 43 -4.36 9.78 7.31
CA VAL A 43 -4.23 8.49 8.00
C VAL A 43 -2.83 8.39 8.62
N THR A 44 -2.77 8.10 9.91
CA THR A 44 -1.52 8.12 10.67
C THR A 44 -0.97 6.72 10.97
N SER A 45 -1.82 5.69 10.96
CA SER A 45 -1.44 4.30 11.20
C SER A 45 -2.31 3.31 10.41
N THR A 46 -1.79 2.10 10.17
CA THR A 46 -2.47 1.06 9.38
C THR A 46 -3.78 0.59 10.01
N SER A 47 -3.92 0.67 11.33
CA SER A 47 -5.16 0.32 12.05
C SER A 47 -6.34 1.23 11.72
N GLN A 48 -6.07 2.45 11.20
CA GLN A 48 -7.09 3.41 10.79
C GLN A 48 -7.49 3.25 9.30
N LEU A 49 -6.90 2.27 8.61
CA LEU A 49 -7.25 1.97 7.24
C LEU A 49 -8.61 1.30 7.16
N LYS A 50 -9.56 2.01 6.56
CA LYS A 50 -10.89 1.51 6.25
C LYS A 50 -10.93 1.01 4.81
N ALA A 51 -11.86 0.09 4.52
CA ALA A 51 -12.09 -0.44 3.18
C ALA A 51 -12.24 0.67 2.11
N ARG A 52 -12.86 1.81 2.46
CA ARG A 52 -12.98 2.99 1.58
C ARG A 52 -11.63 3.52 1.05
N HIS A 53 -10.58 3.47 1.87
CA HIS A 53 -9.24 3.94 1.48
C HIS A 53 -8.58 2.97 0.49
N ILE A 54 -8.85 1.67 0.65
CA ILE A 54 -8.37 0.63 -0.25
C ILE A 54 -9.12 0.71 -1.58
N ALA A 55 -10.45 0.87 -1.53
CA ALA A 55 -11.29 1.04 -2.70
C ALA A 55 -10.90 2.29 -3.50
N GLY A 56 -10.68 3.44 -2.83
CA GLY A 56 -10.20 4.66 -3.48
C GLY A 56 -8.85 4.46 -4.19
N TYR A 57 -7.92 3.77 -3.53
CA TYR A 57 -6.64 3.43 -4.14
C TYR A 57 -6.78 2.53 -5.37
N ILE A 58 -7.61 1.48 -5.29
CA ILE A 58 -7.84 0.60 -6.45
C ILE A 58 -8.47 1.38 -7.60
N HIS A 59 -9.42 2.27 -7.30
CA HIS A 59 -10.09 3.09 -8.31
C HIS A 59 -9.12 4.05 -9.01
N GLU A 60 -8.23 4.71 -8.26
CA GLU A 60 -7.20 5.57 -8.85
C GLU A 60 -6.20 4.76 -9.67
N ARG A 61 -5.86 3.54 -9.24
CA ARG A 61 -4.96 2.65 -9.99
C ARG A 61 -5.58 2.16 -11.29
N LEU A 62 -6.89 1.93 -11.31
CA LEU A 62 -7.65 1.68 -12.54
C LEU A 62 -7.68 2.94 -13.42
N ALA A 63 -7.88 4.12 -12.84
CA ALA A 63 -7.87 5.40 -13.57
C ALA A 63 -6.49 5.75 -14.16
N GLN A 64 -5.40 5.32 -13.52
CA GLN A 64 -4.03 5.43 -14.05
C GLN A 64 -3.75 4.49 -15.24
N GLY A 65 -4.72 3.64 -15.64
CA GLY A 65 -4.58 2.77 -16.81
C GLY A 65 -3.56 1.64 -16.62
N ILE A 66 -3.28 1.27 -15.37
CA ILE A 66 -2.26 0.26 -15.07
C ILE A 66 -2.80 -1.12 -15.44
N SER A 67 -1.98 -1.89 -16.17
CA SER A 67 -2.38 -3.20 -16.68
C SER A 67 -2.83 -4.14 -15.56
N LEU A 68 -3.86 -4.94 -15.84
CA LEU A 68 -4.45 -5.90 -14.91
C LEU A 68 -3.40 -6.83 -14.28
N HIS A 69 -2.37 -7.20 -15.05
CA HIS A 69 -1.24 -8.01 -14.60
C HIS A 69 -0.43 -7.31 -13.49
N THR A 70 -0.15 -6.02 -13.63
CA THR A 70 0.53 -5.24 -12.58
C THR A 70 -0.33 -5.08 -11.33
N LEU A 71 -1.66 -4.92 -11.50
CA LEU A 71 -2.60 -4.80 -10.39
C LEU A 71 -2.71 -6.11 -9.58
N GLN A 72 -2.79 -7.26 -10.27
CA GLN A 72 -2.79 -8.59 -9.64
C GLN A 72 -1.49 -8.85 -8.89
N ASN A 73 -0.35 -8.47 -9.49
CA ASN A 73 0.95 -8.67 -8.86
C ASN A 73 1.15 -7.79 -7.62
N GLU A 74 0.49 -6.63 -7.53
CA GLU A 74 0.44 -5.83 -6.31
C GLU A 74 -0.55 -6.37 -5.27
N ASN A 75 -1.71 -6.87 -5.69
CA ASN A 75 -2.71 -7.39 -4.75
C ASN A 75 -2.19 -8.66 -4.03
N ASN A 76 -1.47 -9.53 -4.75
CA ASN A 76 -0.77 -10.67 -4.13
C ASN A 76 0.30 -10.21 -3.12
N ARG A 77 1.02 -9.12 -3.40
CA ARG A 77 2.00 -8.54 -2.46
C ARG A 77 1.34 -7.94 -1.22
N LYS A 78 0.14 -7.35 -1.33
CA LYS A 78 -0.64 -6.83 -0.19
C LYS A 78 -1.08 -7.96 0.76
N LYS A 79 -1.55 -9.09 0.23
CA LYS A 79 -1.86 -10.29 1.04
C LYS A 79 -0.63 -10.77 1.81
N ALA A 80 0.54 -10.77 1.16
CA ALA A 80 1.79 -11.18 1.79
C ALA A 80 2.32 -10.21 2.86
N LEU A 81 1.71 -9.03 3.06
CA LEU A 81 2.01 -8.11 4.15
C LEU A 81 1.06 -8.29 5.36
N ASN A 82 0.11 -9.22 5.30
CA ASN A 82 -0.93 -9.39 6.33
C ASN A 82 -1.75 -8.10 6.56
N VAL A 83 -1.88 -7.26 5.53
CA VAL A 83 -2.60 -5.97 5.57
C VAL A 83 -4.09 -6.12 5.23
N CYS A 84 -4.53 -7.31 4.79
CA CYS A 84 -5.94 -7.65 4.59
C CYS A 84 -6.20 -9.08 5.12
N PRO A 85 -7.30 -9.33 5.85
CA PRO A 85 -7.83 -10.67 6.03
C PRO A 85 -8.33 -11.27 4.71
#